data_AF-A0A246BBB5-F1
#
_entry.id   AF-A0A246BBB5-F1
#
_cell.length_a   1.000
_cell.length_b   1.000
_cell.length_c   1.000
_cell.angle_alpha   90.00
_cell.angle_beta   90.00
_cell.angle_gamma   90.00
#
_symmetry.space_group_name_H-M   'P 1'
#
loop_
_entity.id
_entity.type
_entity.pdbx_description
1 polymer ?
#
loop_
_entity_poly.entity_id
_entity_poly.type
_entity_poly.pdbx_seq_one_letter_code
_entity_poly.pdbx_strand_id
1 'polypeptide(L)'
;MNKKLTLTIDQSVIERAKKYARKKERSLSDLIENYLKALTTEEFSKQGELSPKVKSLKGSFKIPEDFDYKKELSERLTEKYL
;
A
#
# COMPACT_ATOMS: atom_id res chain seq x y z
N MET A 1 12.20 12.99 17.31
CA MET A 1 13.47 12.62 17.96
C MET A 1 13.88 11.26 17.40
N ASN A 2 15.07 11.11 16.82
CA ASN A 2 15.49 9.86 16.19
C ASN A 2 16.30 9.02 17.19
N LYS A 3 15.92 7.74 17.36
CA LYS A 3 16.65 6.77 18.20
C LYS A 3 17.23 5.67 17.32
N LYS A 4 18.42 5.18 17.68
CA LYS A 4 19.05 4.04 17.00
C LYS A 4 18.41 2.74 17.50
N LEU A 5 17.89 1.93 16.58
CA LEU A 5 17.39 0.59 16.84
C LEU A 5 18.42 -0.43 16.32
N THR A 6 18.86 -1.35 17.17
CA THR A 6 19.77 -2.44 16.78
C THR A 6 18.98 -3.75 16.83
N LEU A 7 18.99 -4.50 15.72
CA LEU A 7 18.27 -5.76 15.57
C LEU A 7 19.26 -6.88 15.27
N THR A 8 19.08 -8.02 15.91
CA THR A 8 19.80 -9.26 15.55
C THR A 8 19.01 -9.98 14.48
N ILE A 9 19.60 -10.13 13.28
CA ILE A 9 18.97 -10.73 12.10
C ILE A 9 20.02 -11.59 11.40
N ASP A 10 19.61 -12.67 10.78
CA ASP A 10 20.50 -13.51 9.96
C ASP A 10 21.23 -12.72 8.88
N GLN A 11 22.53 -12.98 8.74
CA GLN A 11 23.41 -12.32 7.77
C GLN A 11 22.90 -12.47 6.33
N SER A 12 22.40 -13.66 5.97
CA SER A 12 21.87 -13.94 4.63
C SER A 12 20.64 -13.08 4.30
N VAL A 13 19.82 -12.76 5.31
CA VAL A 13 18.66 -11.89 5.17
C VAL A 13 19.10 -10.44 5.00
N ILE A 14 20.11 -9.99 5.76
CA ILE A 14 20.67 -8.63 5.65
C ILE A 14 21.18 -8.37 4.22
N GLU A 15 21.89 -9.32 3.62
CA GLU A 15 22.41 -9.17 2.25
C GLU A 15 21.32 -9.08 1.20
N ARG A 16 20.32 -9.97 1.29
CA ARG A 16 19.16 -9.95 0.39
C ARG A 16 18.37 -8.65 0.52
N ALA A 17 18.18 -8.17 1.76
CA ALA A 17 17.48 -6.93 2.04
C ALA A 17 18.23 -5.70 1.52
N LYS A 18 19.56 -5.63 1.70
CA LYS A 18 20.40 -4.56 1.13
C LYS A 18 20.35 -4.55 -0.40
N LYS A 19 20.40 -5.72 -1.05
CA LYS A 19 20.27 -5.83 -2.51
C LYS A 19 18.91 -5.34 -3.01
N TYR A 20 17.84 -5.71 -2.31
CA TYR A 20 16.49 -5.23 -2.61
C TYR A 20 16.37 -3.70 -2.45
N ALA A 21 16.89 -3.15 -1.35
CA ALA A 21 16.87 -1.73 -1.08
C ALA A 21 17.58 -0.91 -2.16
N ARG A 22 18.79 -1.34 -2.56
CA ARG A 22 19.55 -0.72 -3.66
C ARG A 22 18.80 -0.74 -4.98
N LYS A 23 18.17 -1.87 -5.34
CA LYS A 23 17.36 -1.98 -6.56
C LYS A 23 16.17 -1.00 -6.58
N LYS A 24 15.71 -0.58 -5.40
CA LYS A 24 14.60 0.35 -5.22
C LYS A 24 15.06 1.78 -4.93
N GLU A 25 16.37 2.06 -5.00
CA GLU A 25 16.97 3.37 -4.67
C GLU A 25 16.59 3.87 -3.25
N ARG A 26 16.46 2.94 -2.30
CA ARG A 26 16.15 3.25 -0.89
C ARG A 26 17.21 2.66 0.03
N SER A 27 17.36 3.25 1.23
CA SER A 27 18.19 2.64 2.27
C SER A 27 17.42 1.53 2.98
N LEU A 28 18.14 0.58 3.57
CA LEU A 28 17.54 -0.48 4.38
C LEU A 28 16.82 0.12 5.61
N SER A 29 17.42 1.16 6.21
CA SER A 29 16.82 1.88 7.34
C SER A 29 15.49 2.52 6.95
N ASP A 30 15.40 3.16 5.78
CA ASP A 30 14.15 3.75 5.29
C ASP A 30 13.05 2.69 5.09
N LEU A 31 13.42 1.50 4.59
CA LEU A 31 12.46 0.41 4.40
C LEU A 31 11.91 -0.09 5.74
N ILE A 32 12.78 -0.32 6.71
CA ILE A 32 12.38 -0.81 8.04
C ILE A 32 11.57 0.25 8.79
N GLU A 33 11.99 1.52 8.73
CA GLU A 33 11.24 2.61 9.36
C GLU A 33 9.84 2.74 8.76
N ASN A 34 9.71 2.70 7.43
CA ASN A 34 8.39 2.75 6.77
C ASN A 34 7.53 1.53 7.09
N TYR A 35 8.13 0.34 7.20
CA TYR A 35 7.40 -0.87 7.58
C TYR A 35 6.89 -0.78 9.02
N LEU A 36 7.74 -0.36 9.96
CA LEU A 36 7.35 -0.15 11.35
C LEU A 36 6.26 0.93 11.48
N LYS A 37 6.37 2.03 10.71
CA LYS A 37 5.30 3.03 10.63
C LYS A 37 4.00 2.41 10.15
N ALA A 38 4.01 1.62 9.07
CA ALA A 38 2.80 0.98 8.57
C ALA A 38 2.15 0.08 9.64
N LEU A 39 2.96 -0.73 10.35
CA LEU A 39 2.47 -1.60 11.42
C LEU A 39 1.89 -0.84 12.61
N THR A 40 2.53 0.26 13.03
CA THR A 40 2.07 1.02 14.21
C THR A 40 1.01 2.06 13.87
N THR A 41 0.83 2.41 12.59
CA THR A 41 -0.21 3.36 12.18
C THR A 41 -1.60 2.74 12.28
N GLU A 42 -1.75 1.42 12.10
CA GLU A 42 -3.05 0.74 12.21
C GLU A 42 -3.63 0.74 13.64
N GLU A 43 -2.80 0.79 14.69
CA GLU A 43 -3.27 0.96 16.07
C GLU A 43 -3.76 2.39 16.37
N PHE A 44 -3.32 3.40 15.58
CA PHE A 44 -3.72 4.81 15.75
C PHE A 44 -4.78 5.27 14.75
N SER A 45 -4.96 4.58 13.63
CA SER A 45 -6.07 4.83 12.74
C SER A 45 -7.29 4.07 13.24
N LYS A 46 -8.03 4.71 14.15
CA LYS A 46 -9.48 4.56 14.23
C LYS A 46 -10.02 4.33 12.83
N GLN A 47 -10.91 3.35 12.69
CA GLN A 47 -11.57 3.00 11.44
C GLN A 47 -11.90 4.26 10.61
N GLY A 48 -11.39 4.35 9.37
CA GLY A 48 -12.12 5.07 8.32
C GLY A 48 -11.47 6.23 7.57
N GLU A 49 -10.15 6.47 7.60
CA GLU A 49 -9.56 7.43 6.65
C GLU A 49 -9.06 6.73 5.38
N LEU A 50 -9.90 6.81 4.33
CA LEU A 50 -9.50 6.52 2.96
C LEU A 50 -8.28 7.38 2.60
N SER A 51 -7.32 6.81 1.86
CA SER A 51 -6.14 7.58 1.40
C SER A 51 -6.58 8.86 0.67
N PRO A 52 -5.79 9.96 0.71
CA PRO A 52 -6.21 11.25 0.14
C PRO A 52 -6.70 11.17 -1.31
N LYS A 53 -6.06 10.31 -2.12
CA LYS A 53 -6.47 10.03 -3.51
C LYS A 53 -7.79 9.26 -3.60
N VAL A 54 -8.03 8.30 -2.71
CA VAL A 54 -9.30 7.55 -2.70
C VAL A 54 -10.42 8.44 -2.15
N LYS A 55 -10.13 9.30 -1.18
CA LYS A 55 -11.08 10.29 -0.64
C LYS A 55 -11.51 11.31 -1.70
N SER A 56 -10.60 11.77 -2.58
CA SER A 56 -10.96 12.66 -3.69
C SER A 56 -11.79 11.99 -4.78
N LEU A 57 -11.71 10.66 -4.90
CA LEU A 57 -12.50 9.88 -5.86
C LEU A 57 -13.83 9.40 -5.27
N LYS A 58 -13.98 9.39 -3.94
CA LYS A 58 -15.24 9.00 -3.29
C LYS A 58 -16.34 9.98 -3.68
N GLY A 59 -17.36 9.50 -4.39
CA GLY A 59 -18.50 10.31 -4.84
C GLY A 59 -18.27 11.09 -6.13
N SER A 60 -17.13 10.91 -6.81
CA SER A 60 -16.90 11.49 -8.15
C SER A 60 -17.77 10.86 -9.23
N PHE A 61 -18.19 9.61 -9.02
CA PHE A 61 -19.07 8.88 -9.92
C PHE A 61 -20.50 8.89 -9.37
N LYS A 62 -21.45 9.32 -10.21
CA LYS A 62 -22.89 9.23 -9.93
C LYS A 62 -23.42 7.97 -10.58
N ILE A 63 -23.93 7.05 -9.77
CA ILE A 63 -24.55 5.81 -10.25
C ILE A 63 -25.89 6.13 -10.91
N PRO A 64 -26.15 5.69 -12.16
CA PRO A 64 -27.48 5.66 -12.74
C PRO A 64 -28.42 4.75 -11.94
N GLU A 65 -29.72 5.06 -11.91
CA GLU A 65 -30.71 4.28 -11.14
C GLU A 65 -30.79 2.81 -11.61
N ASP A 66 -30.57 2.54 -12.90
CA ASP A 66 -30.58 1.20 -13.50
C ASP A 66 -29.19 0.53 -13.61
N PHE A 67 -28.22 0.94 -12.79
CA PHE A 67 -26.85 0.44 -12.91
C PHE A 67 -26.68 -0.97 -12.32
N ASP A 68 -26.55 -1.98 -13.18
CA ASP A 68 -26.13 -3.33 -12.78
C ASP A 68 -24.60 -3.45 -12.77
N TYR A 69 -24.04 -3.30 -11.56
CA TYR A 69 -22.61 -3.44 -11.32
C TYR A 69 -22.01 -4.74 -11.85
N LYS A 70 -22.71 -5.87 -11.73
CA LYS A 70 -22.15 -7.17 -12.11
C LYS A 70 -22.06 -7.31 -13.62
N LYS A 71 -23.09 -6.82 -14.32
CA LYS A 71 -23.13 -6.83 -15.78
C LYS A 71 -22.03 -5.98 -16.39
N GLU A 72 -21.93 -4.72 -15.94
CA GLU A 72 -20.90 -3.77 -16.40
C GLU A 72 -19.48 -4.26 -16.10
N LEU A 73 -19.26 -4.87 -14.94
CA LEU A 73 -17.96 -5.46 -14.60
C LEU A 73 -17.59 -6.60 -15.57
N SER A 74 -18.54 -7.48 -15.88
CA SER A 74 -18.33 -8.59 -16.81
C SER A 74 -18.01 -8.10 -18.23
N GLU A 75 -18.75 -7.10 -18.71
CA GLU A 75 -18.52 -6.50 -20.04
C GLU A 75 -17.14 -5.85 -20.12
N ARG A 76 -16.74 -5.05 -19.12
CA ARG A 76 -15.42 -4.42 -19.06
C ARG A 76 -14.26 -5.41 -18.98
N LEU A 77 -14.42 -6.50 -18.23
CA LEU A 77 -13.40 -7.54 -18.17
C LEU A 77 -13.29 -8.28 -19.50
N THR A 78 -14.42 -8.50 -20.18
CA THR A 78 -14.44 -9.07 -21.52
C THR A 78 -13.68 -8.16 -22.48
N GLU A 79 -14.04 -6.88 -22.62
CA GLU A 79 -13.35 -5.92 -23.50
C GLU A 79 -11.83 -5.82 -23.25
N LYS A 80 -11.40 -5.98 -22.00
CA LYS A 80 -10.00 -5.81 -21.63
C LYS A 80 -9.13 -7.02 -21.95
N TYR A 81 -9.70 -8.23 -21.92
CA TYR A 81 -8.94 -9.48 -21.95
C TYR A 81 -9.32 -10.43 -23.11
N LEU A 82 -10.45 -10.20 -23.77
CA LEU A 82 -10.94 -10.93 -24.95
C LEU A 82 -10.91 -10.00 -26.17
#